data_AF-A0A2M9ARK8-F1
#
_entry.id   AF-A0A2M9ARK8-F1
#
_cell.length_a   1.000
_cell.length_b   1.000
_cell.length_c   1.000
_cell.angle_alpha   90.00
_cell.angle_beta   90.00
_cell.angle_gamma   90.00
#
_symmetry.space_group_name_H-M   'P 1'
#
loop_
_entity.id
_entity.type
_entity.pdbx_description
1 polymer ?
#
loop_
_entity_poly.entity_id
_entity_poly.type
_entity_poly.pdbx_seq_one_letter_code
_entity_poly.pdbx_strand_id
1 'polypeptide(L)'
;MRYVYVEVMPSFPGGQYGYQSYVRKNLKRPDGPKEAGKVWVTFTVLKSGAVKGAHVAPGKGIDAAYDATAVELISKAPLFTPGKREGKVDDIEVHYPVEFR
;
A
#
# COMPACT_ATOMS: atom_id res chain seq x y z
N MET A 1 1.35 -6.74 -22.81
CA MET A 1 0.78 -6.26 -21.53
C MET A 1 -0.46 -7.10 -21.23
N ARG A 2 -0.46 -7.85 -20.13
CA ARG A 2 -1.60 -8.66 -19.70
C ARG A 2 -2.55 -7.74 -18.93
N TYR A 3 -3.65 -7.32 -19.54
CA TYR A 3 -4.69 -6.58 -18.84
C TYR A 3 -5.44 -7.55 -17.94
N VAL A 4 -5.35 -7.35 -16.64
CA VAL A 4 -6.11 -8.10 -15.65
C VAL A 4 -7.41 -7.34 -15.45
N TYR A 5 -8.53 -7.87 -15.97
CA TYR A 5 -9.83 -7.27 -15.71
C TYR A 5 -10.22 -7.54 -14.25
N VAL A 6 -10.40 -6.47 -13.49
CA VAL A 6 -10.84 -6.51 -12.10
C VAL A 6 -12.17 -5.81 -12.02
N GLU A 7 -13.20 -6.52 -11.56
CA GLU A 7 -14.55 -5.97 -11.39
C GLU A 7 -14.62 -5.09 -10.15
N VAL A 8 -13.94 -5.51 -9.07
CA VAL A 8 -13.89 -4.78 -7.79
C VAL A 8 -12.45 -4.69 -7.33
N MET A 9 -11.93 -3.46 -7.23
CA MET A 9 -10.60 -3.22 -6.70
C MET A 9 -10.56 -3.39 -5.17
N PRO A 10 -9.47 -3.93 -4.59
CA PRO A 10 -9.29 -3.91 -3.16
C PRO A 10 -9.31 -2.48 -2.62
N SER A 11 -9.87 -2.31 -1.42
CA SER A 11 -10.02 -0.99 -0.80
C SER A 11 -9.63 -1.01 0.67
N PHE A 12 -8.91 0.02 1.11
CA PHE A 12 -8.56 0.18 2.52
C PHE A 12 -9.82 0.45 3.37
N PRO A 13 -9.87 0.07 4.65
CA PRO A 13 -11.00 0.41 5.53
C PRO A 13 -11.26 1.91 5.61
N GLY A 14 -12.48 2.34 5.26
CA GLY A 14 -12.81 3.77 5.13
C GLY A 14 -12.29 4.42 3.83
N GLY A 15 -11.87 3.61 2.86
CA GLY A 15 -11.41 4.04 1.55
C GLY A 15 -10.19 4.94 1.61
N GLN A 16 -10.13 5.88 0.67
CA GLN A 16 -9.01 6.82 0.54
C GLN A 16 -8.79 7.69 1.78
N TYR A 17 -9.86 8.14 2.43
CA TYR A 17 -9.78 8.95 3.66
C TYR A 17 -9.29 8.12 4.85
N GLY A 18 -9.76 6.88 4.97
CA GLY A 18 -9.28 5.95 5.99
C GLY A 18 -7.78 5.66 5.84
N TYR A 19 -7.33 5.45 4.61
CA TYR A 19 -5.90 5.25 4.31
C TYR A 19 -5.06 6.47 4.69
N GLN A 20 -5.45 7.68 4.27
CA GLN A 20 -4.72 8.89 4.62
C GLN A 20 -4.64 9.11 6.14
N SER A 21 -5.73 8.83 6.84
CA SER A 21 -5.78 8.93 8.31
C SER A 21 -4.87 7.90 8.98
N TYR A 22 -4.85 6.67 8.46
CA TYR A 22 -3.95 5.62 8.91
C TYR A 22 -2.49 6.01 8.72
N VAL A 23 -2.11 6.49 7.53
CA VAL A 23 -0.73 6.96 7.25
C VAL A 23 -0.36 8.09 8.20
N ARG A 24 -1.17 9.13 8.32
CA ARG A 24 -0.86 10.27 9.22
C ARG A 24 -0.69 9.86 10.68
N LYS A 25 -1.46 8.88 11.15
CA LYS A 25 -1.44 8.43 12.54
C LYS A 25 -0.26 7.49 12.85
N ASN A 26 0.13 6.66 11.90
CA ASN A 26 1.06 5.54 12.14
C ASN A 26 2.42 5.71 11.46
N LEU A 27 2.53 6.59 10.46
CA LEU A 27 3.80 6.85 9.80
C LEU A 27 4.74 7.56 10.77
N LYS A 28 5.84 6.87 11.10
CA LYS A 28 6.96 7.45 11.82
C LYS A 28 8.00 7.85 10.78
N ARG A 29 8.61 9.02 10.93
CA ARG A 29 9.73 9.41 10.08
C ARG A 29 10.97 8.65 10.55
N PRO A 30 11.79 8.07 9.65
CA PRO A 30 13.06 7.48 10.04
C PRO A 30 14.01 8.55 10.59
N ASP A 31 15.00 8.10 11.35
CA ASP A 31 16.08 8.97 11.84
C ASP A 31 16.95 9.44 10.66
N GLY A 32 17.37 10.71 10.68
CA GLY A 32 18.22 11.30 9.64
C GLY A 32 17.68 12.62 9.07
N PRO A 33 18.17 13.02 7.88
CA PRO A 33 17.70 14.20 7.18
C PRO A 33 16.18 14.14 6.93
N LYS A 34 15.50 15.26 7.15
CA LYS A 34 14.07 15.35 6.83
C LYS A 34 13.87 15.49 5.33
N GLU A 35 13.65 14.37 4.67
CA GLU A 35 13.15 14.31 3.30
C GLU A 35 11.62 14.38 3.25
N ALA A 36 11.09 15.05 2.23
CA ALA A 36 9.67 15.09 1.90
C ALA A 36 9.45 14.44 0.54
N GLY A 37 8.33 13.73 0.37
CA GLY A 37 8.06 13.00 -0.86
C GLY A 37 7.05 11.90 -0.70
N LYS A 38 6.93 11.06 -1.73
CA LYS A 38 6.03 9.90 -1.73
C LYS A 38 6.81 8.65 -2.10
N VAL A 39 6.72 7.63 -1.26
CA VAL A 39 7.16 6.29 -1.59
C VAL A 39 5.95 5.51 -2.10
N TRP A 40 6.03 4.94 -3.31
CA TRP A 40 4.96 4.08 -3.82
C TRP A 40 5.26 2.64 -3.45
N VAL A 41 4.35 2.02 -2.70
CA VAL A 41 4.47 0.63 -2.25
C VAL A 41 3.52 -0.24 -3.06
N THR A 42 4.05 -1.29 -3.67
CA THR A 42 3.33 -2.35 -4.38
C THR A 42 3.15 -3.53 -3.45
N PHE A 43 1.94 -4.10 -3.40
CA PHE A 43 1.65 -5.29 -2.62
C PHE A 43 0.42 -6.01 -3.16
N THR A 44 0.27 -7.28 -2.79
CA THR A 44 -0.94 -8.06 -3.09
C THR A 44 -1.89 -8.01 -1.90
N VAL A 45 -3.16 -7.66 -2.13
CA VAL A 45 -4.25 -7.89 -1.18
C VAL A 45 -4.79 -9.29 -1.44
N LEU A 46 -4.69 -10.15 -0.43
CA LEU A 46 -5.19 -11.52 -0.50
C LEU A 46 -6.72 -11.55 -0.39
N LYS A 47 -7.33 -12.70 -0.73
CA LYS A 47 -8.77 -12.95 -0.48
C LYS A 47 -9.22 -12.73 0.96
N SER A 48 -8.31 -12.86 1.93
CA SER A 48 -8.55 -12.57 3.36
C SER A 48 -8.53 -11.08 3.71
N GLY A 49 -8.16 -10.21 2.77
CA GLY A 49 -7.89 -8.79 3.00
C GLY A 49 -6.47 -8.50 3.51
N ALA A 50 -5.68 -9.53 3.83
CA ALA A 50 -4.32 -9.34 4.32
C ALA A 50 -3.36 -8.88 3.21
N VAL A 51 -2.36 -8.09 3.60
CA VAL A 51 -1.27 -7.65 2.72
C VAL A 51 -0.22 -8.76 2.59
N LYS A 52 0.27 -8.98 1.36
CA LYS A 52 1.38 -9.89 1.07
C LYS A 52 2.37 -9.25 0.10
N GLY A 53 3.67 -9.48 0.33
CA GLY A 53 4.73 -9.12 -0.61
C GLY A 53 4.90 -7.62 -0.82
N ALA A 54 4.74 -6.82 0.24
CA ALA A 54 4.93 -5.37 0.15
C ALA A 54 6.38 -5.02 -0.19
N HIS A 55 6.56 -4.20 -1.23
CA HIS A 55 7.85 -3.72 -1.70
C HIS A 55 7.69 -2.35 -2.37
N VAL A 56 8.78 -1.58 -2.46
CA VAL A 56 8.77 -0.29 -3.15
C VAL A 56 8.70 -0.51 -4.66
N ALA A 57 7.84 0.25 -5.34
CA ALA A 57 7.74 0.21 -6.78
C ALA A 57 9.06 0.70 -7.43
N PRO A 58 9.56 0.06 -8.50
CA PRO A 58 10.84 0.40 -9.10
C PRO A 58 10.95 1.89 -9.47
N GLY A 59 11.97 2.57 -8.95
CA GLY A 59 12.22 4.00 -9.19
C GLY A 59 11.20 4.94 -8.54
N LYS A 60 10.43 4.48 -7.55
CA LYS A 60 9.41 5.25 -6.82
C LYS A 60 9.65 5.30 -5.31
N GLY A 61 10.90 5.14 -4.90
CA GLY A 61 11.38 5.36 -3.52
C GLY A 61 11.97 6.75 -3.32
N ILE A 62 12.38 7.04 -2.09
CA ILE A 62 13.15 8.24 -1.71
C ILE A 62 14.59 7.85 -1.41
N ASP A 63 14.76 7.05 -0.35
CA ASP A 63 16.01 6.44 0.07
C ASP A 63 15.69 5.16 0.87
N ALA A 64 16.71 4.38 1.21
CA ALA A 64 16.54 3.09 1.87
C ALA A 64 15.79 3.16 3.23
N ALA A 65 15.97 4.23 4.01
CA ALA A 65 15.33 4.36 5.32
C ALA A 65 13.84 4.72 5.19
N TYR A 66 13.52 5.64 4.31
CA TYR A 66 12.14 6.03 3.99
C TYR A 66 11.38 4.89 3.31
N ASP A 67 12.03 4.18 2.39
CA ASP A 67 11.49 3.03 1.67
C ASP A 67 11.15 1.88 2.63
N ALA A 68 12.07 1.53 3.53
CA ALA A 68 11.85 0.50 4.54
C ALA A 68 10.67 0.85 5.47
N THR A 69 10.60 2.11 5.91
CA THR A 69 9.52 2.58 6.79
C THR A 69 8.16 2.54 6.10
N ALA A 70 8.11 2.90 4.82
CA ALA A 70 6.88 2.81 4.02
C ALA A 70 6.42 1.35 3.84
N VAL A 71 7.33 0.43 3.55
CA VAL A 71 7.03 -1.00 3.42
C VAL A 71 6.55 -1.58 4.75
N GLU A 72 7.17 -1.23 5.88
CA GLU A 72 6.75 -1.68 7.21
C GLU A 72 5.34 -1.18 7.57
N LEU A 73 5.06 0.09 7.31
CA LEU A 73 3.74 0.69 7.55
C LEU A 73 2.62 -0.05 6.80
N ILE A 74 2.86 -0.37 5.52
CA ILE A 74 1.91 -1.10 4.69
C ILE A 74 1.78 -2.57 5.11
N SER A 75 2.88 -3.20 5.52
CA SER A 75 2.87 -4.58 6.00
C SER A 75 2.07 -4.76 7.30
N LYS A 76 1.95 -3.68 8.09
CA LYS A 76 1.15 -3.64 9.34
C LYS A 76 -0.25 -3.06 9.14
N ALA A 77 -0.66 -2.80 7.90
CA ALA A 77 -1.96 -2.23 7.61
C ALA A 77 -3.10 -3.14 8.10
N PRO A 78 -4.25 -2.55 8.47
CA PRO A 78 -5.49 -3.29 8.68
C PRO A 78 -5.89 -4.12 7.46
N LEU A 79 -6.76 -5.11 7.68
CA LEU A 79 -7.32 -5.90 6.59
C LEU A 79 -8.07 -5.00 5.60
N PHE A 80 -7.73 -5.15 4.33
CA PHE A 80 -8.42 -4.50 3.23
C PHE A 80 -9.72 -5.24 2.91
N THR A 81 -10.67 -4.54 2.31
CA THR A 81 -11.74 -5.20 1.56
C THR A 81 -11.10 -5.85 0.33
N PRO A 82 -11.20 -7.18 0.15
CA PRO A 82 -10.57 -7.85 -0.96
C PRO A 82 -11.27 -7.53 -2.28
N GLY A 83 -10.53 -7.62 -3.37
CA GLY A 83 -11.06 -7.39 -4.71
C GLY A 83 -11.76 -8.62 -5.30
N LYS A 84 -12.41 -8.43 -6.45
CA LYS A 84 -13.11 -9.48 -7.18
C LYS A 84 -12.76 -9.48 -8.66
N ARG A 85 -12.60 -10.67 -9.22
CA ARG A 85 -12.46 -10.96 -10.65
C ARG A 85 -13.46 -12.04 -11.04
N GLU A 86 -14.20 -11.83 -12.11
CA GLU A 86 -15.18 -12.82 -12.62
C GLU A 86 -16.16 -13.30 -11.53
N GLY A 87 -16.67 -12.37 -10.72
CA GLY A 87 -17.57 -12.66 -9.60
C GLY A 87 -16.94 -13.36 -8.38
N LYS A 88 -15.64 -13.71 -8.42
CA LYS A 88 -14.93 -14.41 -7.34
C LYS A 88 -13.94 -13.49 -6.63
N VAL A 89 -13.85 -13.65 -5.31
CA VAL A 89 -12.82 -12.95 -4.51
C VAL A 89 -11.45 -13.46 -4.92
N ASP A 90 -10.53 -12.55 -5.22
CA ASP A 90 -9.22 -12.89 -5.76
C ASP A 90 -8.07 -12.11 -5.13
N ASP A 91 -6.86 -12.64 -5.28
CA ASP A 91 -5.63 -11.97 -4.90
C ASP A 91 -5.30 -10.92 -5.97
N ILE A 92 -5.21 -9.66 -5.56
CA ILE A 92 -5.06 -8.53 -6.46
C ILE A 92 -3.91 -7.65 -6.00
N GLU A 93 -2.99 -7.39 -6.92
CA GLU A 93 -1.89 -6.44 -6.72
C GLU A 93 -2.40 -5.00 -6.82
N VAL A 94 -1.96 -4.17 -5.88
CA VAL A 94 -2.31 -2.75 -5.79
C VAL A 94 -1.06 -1.92 -5.45
N HIS A 95 -1.15 -0.62 -5.69
CA HIS A 95 -0.08 0.33 -5.40
C HIS A 95 -0.65 1.49 -4.58
N TYR A 96 -0.08 1.75 -3.41
CA TYR A 96 -0.49 2.86 -2.55
C TYR A 96 0.68 3.82 -2.28
N PRO A 97 0.45 5.14 -2.28
CA PRO A 97 1.47 6.11 -1.93
C PRO A 97 1.57 6.31 -0.42
N VAL A 98 2.76 6.27 0.14
CA VAL A 98 3.05 6.70 1.51
C VAL A 98 3.67 8.10 1.44
N GLU A 99 2.92 9.11 1.88
CA GLU A 99 3.37 10.51 1.84
C GLU A 99 4.15 10.89 3.10
N PHE A 100 5.40 11.28 2.93
CA PHE A 100 6.22 11.91 3.94
C PHE A 100 6.13 13.42 3.78
N ARG A 101 5.62 14.11 4.81
CA ARG A 101 5.46 15.57 4.87
C ARG A 101 6.43 16.13 5.89
#